data_AF-J2ZWI2-F1
#
_entry.id   AF-J2ZWI2-F1
#
_cell.length_a   1.000
_cell.length_b   1.000
_cell.length_c   1.000
_cell.angle_alpha   90.00
_cell.angle_beta   90.00
_cell.angle_gamma   90.00
#
_symmetry.space_group_name_H-M   'P 1'
#
loop_
_entity.id
_entity.type
_entity.pdbx_description
1 polymer ?
#
loop_
_entity_poly.entity_id
_entity_poly.type
_entity_poly.pdbx_seq_one_letter_code
_entity_poly.pdbx_strand_id
1 'polypeptide(L)'
;MTNAFAHLDSTWRVVKRAQYEAFEFECCDGGIRVRNCSHAEPATHEYHVAVDDGIPVACECPADAKYSSACKHRVAVAIRTPLLDAVATQAVADGGTVVSDGNTAESDECDCADLGDGFPCWECYQTGKRTLPE
;
A
#
# COMPACT_ATOMS: atom_id res chain seq x y z
N MET A 1 -14.76 -3.30 3.62
CA MET A 1 -13.43 -3.93 3.62
C MET A 1 -13.61 -5.42 3.81
N THR A 2 -13.33 -6.20 2.78
CA THR A 2 -13.36 -7.67 2.85
C THR A 2 -12.15 -8.14 3.65
N ASN A 3 -12.35 -9.05 4.61
CA ASN A 3 -11.23 -9.68 5.31
C ASN A 3 -10.60 -10.74 4.39
N ALA A 4 -9.73 -10.30 3.48
CA ALA A 4 -9.11 -11.17 2.47
C ALA A 4 -8.42 -12.40 3.08
N PHE A 5 -7.82 -12.25 4.26
CA PHE A 5 -7.15 -13.36 4.95
C PHE A 5 -8.10 -14.49 5.34
N ALA A 6 -9.35 -14.19 5.68
CA ALA A 6 -10.36 -15.21 6.00
C ALA A 6 -10.70 -16.15 4.84
N HIS A 7 -10.34 -15.77 3.60
CA HIS A 7 -10.56 -16.58 2.39
C HIS A 7 -9.37 -17.49 2.06
N LEU A 8 -8.30 -17.47 2.85
CA LEU A 8 -7.09 -18.25 2.60
C LEU A 8 -6.96 -19.43 3.57
N ASP A 9 -6.82 -20.64 3.03
CA ASP A 9 -6.33 -21.77 3.80
C ASP A 9 -4.82 -21.62 4.01
N SER A 10 -4.35 -21.58 5.25
CA SER A 10 -2.92 -21.48 5.56
C SER A 10 -2.58 -22.09 6.90
N THR A 11 -1.35 -22.60 7.02
CA THR A 11 -0.86 -23.14 8.30
C THR A 11 -0.36 -22.01 9.21
N TRP A 12 -0.39 -22.23 10.52
CA TRP A 12 0.18 -21.31 11.51
C TRP A 12 1.65 -20.93 11.22
N ARG A 13 2.44 -21.88 10.69
CA ARG A 13 3.83 -21.61 10.30
C ARG A 13 3.90 -20.58 9.17
N VAL A 14 3.02 -20.68 8.18
CA VAL A 14 2.96 -19.75 7.05
C VAL A 14 2.53 -18.36 7.53
N VAL A 15 1.50 -18.28 8.38
CA VAL A 15 1.03 -17.02 8.96
C VAL A 15 2.15 -16.29 9.69
N LYS A 16 2.88 -16.98 10.58
CA LYS A 16 4.01 -16.37 11.28
C LYS A 16 5.06 -15.84 10.31
N ARG A 17 5.46 -16.63 9.31
CA ARG A 17 6.44 -16.21 8.30
C ARG A 17 5.99 -14.97 7.54
N ALA A 18 4.71 -14.90 7.16
CA ALA A 18 4.13 -13.74 6.49
C ALA A 18 4.16 -12.46 7.34
N GLN A 19 4.17 -12.61 8.67
CA GLN A 19 4.26 -11.51 9.64
C GLN A 19 5.70 -11.06 9.89
N TYR A 20 6.64 -11.98 10.15
CA TYR A 20 7.98 -11.61 10.62
C TYR A 20 9.04 -11.53 9.51
N GLU A 21 8.84 -12.18 8.35
CA GLU A 21 9.81 -12.05 7.27
C GLU A 21 9.73 -10.65 6.65
N ALA A 22 10.87 -10.13 6.23
CA ALA A 22 10.98 -8.83 5.62
C ALA A 22 10.48 -8.94 4.17
N PHE A 23 9.35 -8.30 3.88
CA PHE A 23 8.79 -8.22 2.55
C PHE A 23 8.76 -6.77 2.07
N GLU A 24 9.24 -6.56 0.86
CA GLU A 24 9.03 -5.36 0.07
C GLU A 24 7.87 -5.62 -0.91
N PHE A 25 7.01 -4.61 -1.09
CA PHE A 25 5.80 -4.71 -1.90
C PHE A 25 5.79 -3.60 -2.95
N GLU A 26 5.43 -3.96 -4.17
CA GLU A 26 5.21 -3.04 -5.28
C GLU A 26 3.86 -3.37 -5.91
N CYS A 27 2.95 -2.39 -6.00
CA CYS A 27 1.66 -2.59 -6.66
C CYS A 27 1.86 -2.57 -8.18
N CYS A 28 1.30 -3.55 -8.88
CA CYS A 28 1.42 -3.73 -10.32
C CYS A 28 0.04 -3.95 -10.94
N ASP A 29 -0.07 -3.87 -12.27
CA ASP A 29 -1.33 -4.14 -12.95
C ASP A 29 -1.84 -5.55 -12.65
N GLY A 30 -3.00 -5.65 -11.99
CA GLY A 30 -3.65 -6.92 -11.65
C GLY A 30 -3.03 -7.67 -10.46
N GLY A 31 -2.15 -7.05 -9.68
CA GLY A 31 -1.57 -7.72 -8.52
C GLY A 31 -0.51 -6.95 -7.75
N ILE A 32 0.29 -7.69 -6.99
CA ILE A 32 1.34 -7.15 -6.13
C ILE A 32 2.59 -7.99 -6.33
N ARG A 33 3.70 -7.33 -6.65
CA ARG A 33 5.01 -7.94 -6.61
C ARG A 33 5.53 -7.94 -5.17
N VAL A 34 5.96 -9.12 -4.72
CA VAL A 34 6.44 -9.36 -3.36
C VAL A 34 7.88 -9.82 -3.42
N ARG A 35 8.79 -9.06 -2.84
CA ARG A 35 10.20 -9.42 -2.69
C ARG A 35 10.52 -9.78 -1.25
N ASN A 36 11.12 -10.94 -1.03
CA ASN A 36 11.51 -11.38 0.30
C ASN A 36 12.96 -10.98 0.63
N CYS A 37 13.09 -9.94 1.44
CA CYS A 37 14.37 -9.38 1.89
C CYS A 37 14.99 -10.14 3.08
N SER A 38 14.37 -11.22 3.57
CA SER A 38 15.00 -12.12 4.54
C SER A 38 15.98 -13.11 3.92
N HIS A 39 16.06 -13.20 2.60
CA HIS A 39 17.06 -14.00 1.89
C HIS A 39 18.33 -13.19 1.63
N ALA A 40 19.49 -13.87 1.58
CA ALA A 40 20.78 -13.24 1.28
C ALA A 40 20.81 -12.56 -0.10
N GLU A 41 20.02 -13.07 -1.04
CA GLU A 41 19.82 -12.49 -2.36
C GLU A 41 18.31 -12.24 -2.59
N PRO A 42 17.80 -11.06 -2.23
CA PRO A 42 16.37 -10.75 -2.32
C PRO A 42 15.84 -10.77 -3.76
N ALA A 43 16.67 -10.38 -4.75
CA ALA A 43 16.27 -10.30 -6.16
C ALA A 43 15.87 -11.66 -6.75
N THR A 44 16.40 -12.77 -6.23
CA THR A 44 15.99 -14.14 -6.64
C THR A 44 14.78 -14.65 -5.86
N HIS A 45 14.25 -13.85 -4.94
CA HIS A 45 13.10 -14.16 -4.09
C HIS A 45 11.99 -13.14 -4.26
N GLU A 46 11.74 -12.78 -5.52
CA GLU A 46 10.68 -11.90 -5.97
C GLU A 46 9.63 -12.67 -6.76
N TYR A 47 8.35 -12.44 -6.46
CA TYR A 47 7.24 -13.16 -7.07
C TYR A 47 6.03 -12.26 -7.24
N HIS A 48 5.27 -12.45 -8.31
CA HIS A 48 3.99 -11.78 -8.48
C HIS A 48 2.87 -12.53 -7.74
N VAL A 49 2.00 -11.79 -7.05
CA VAL A 49 0.77 -12.26 -6.42
C VAL A 49 -0.41 -11.64 -7.17
N ALA A 50 -1.20 -12.47 -7.84
CA ALA A 50 -2.42 -12.04 -8.51
C ALA A 50 -3.52 -11.77 -7.47
N VAL A 51 -4.21 -10.63 -7.62
CA VAL A 51 -5.31 -10.23 -6.75
C VAL A 51 -6.59 -10.13 -7.58
N ASP A 52 -7.63 -10.85 -7.15
CA ASP A 52 -8.96 -10.86 -7.77
C ASP A 52 -10.00 -10.54 -6.70
N ASP A 53 -10.86 -9.56 -6.95
CA ASP A 53 -11.87 -9.05 -6.01
C ASP A 53 -11.31 -8.77 -4.59
N GLY A 54 -10.10 -8.21 -4.52
CA GLY A 54 -9.41 -7.92 -3.26
C GLY A 54 -8.87 -9.16 -2.53
N ILE A 55 -8.85 -10.33 -3.17
CA ILE A 55 -8.35 -11.59 -2.61
C ILE A 55 -7.10 -12.03 -3.38
N PRO A 56 -5.98 -12.35 -2.71
CA PRO A 56 -4.80 -12.89 -3.38
C PRO A 56 -5.03 -14.36 -3.76
N VAL A 57 -5.37 -14.59 -5.03
CA VAL A 57 -5.82 -15.89 -5.55
C VAL A 57 -4.69 -16.81 -5.99
N ALA A 58 -3.56 -16.25 -6.46
CA ALA A 58 -2.42 -17.04 -6.96
C ALA A 58 -1.09 -16.33 -6.72
N CYS A 59 0.01 -17.09 -6.68
CA CYS A 59 1.37 -16.57 -6.61
C CYS A 59 2.32 -17.39 -7.46
N GLU A 60 3.29 -16.74 -8.10
CA GLU A 60 4.29 -17.41 -8.95
C GLU A 60 5.38 -18.16 -8.15
N CYS A 61 5.31 -18.16 -6.83
CA CYS A 61 6.35 -18.76 -6.01
C CYS A 61 6.31 -20.30 -6.03
N PRO A 62 7.46 -20.96 -5.81
CA PRO A 62 7.52 -22.43 -5.81
C PRO A 62 6.61 -23.11 -4.78
N ALA A 63 6.18 -22.41 -3.74
CA ALA A 63 5.30 -22.98 -2.72
C ALA A 63 3.84 -23.05 -3.20
N ASP A 64 3.35 -22.04 -3.92
CA ASP A 64 1.97 -22.01 -4.43
C ASP A 64 1.77 -23.06 -5.54
N ALA A 65 2.82 -23.33 -6.34
CA ALA A 65 2.79 -24.41 -7.32
C ALA A 65 2.81 -25.82 -6.71
N LYS A 66 3.34 -25.98 -5.48
CA LYS A 66 3.53 -27.29 -4.84
C LYS A 66 2.42 -27.66 -3.86
N TYR A 67 1.78 -26.67 -3.24
CA TYR A 67 0.81 -26.87 -2.16
C TYR A 67 -0.49 -26.15 -2.46
N SER A 68 -1.62 -26.73 -2.08
CA SER A 68 -2.94 -26.11 -2.24
C SER A 68 -3.23 -25.00 -1.23
N SER A 69 -2.55 -25.01 -0.08
CA SER A 69 -2.66 -23.95 0.93
C SER A 69 -1.94 -22.69 0.48
N ALA A 70 -2.48 -21.52 0.81
CA ALA A 70 -1.89 -20.23 0.49
C ALA A 70 -0.43 -20.13 0.95
N CYS A 71 0.44 -19.70 0.03
CA CYS A 71 1.83 -19.44 0.33
C CYS A 71 1.98 -18.21 1.24
N LYS A 72 3.18 -18.05 1.84
CA LYS A 72 3.48 -16.91 2.70
C LYS A 72 3.31 -15.55 2.02
N HIS A 73 3.48 -15.46 0.69
CA HIS A 73 3.33 -14.21 -0.05
C HIS A 73 1.86 -13.80 -0.17
N ARG A 74 0.97 -14.75 -0.51
CA ARG A 74 -0.49 -14.50 -0.53
C ARG A 74 -1.00 -14.10 0.84
N VAL A 75 -0.55 -14.81 1.89
CA VAL A 75 -0.89 -14.43 3.27
C VAL A 75 -0.32 -13.05 3.64
N ALA A 76 0.92 -12.75 3.25
CA ALA A 76 1.55 -11.46 3.53
C ALA A 76 0.79 -10.29 2.89
N VAL A 77 0.29 -10.47 1.66
CA VAL A 77 -0.59 -9.51 0.99
C VAL A 77 -1.92 -9.40 1.73
N ALA A 78 -2.58 -10.53 2.02
CA ALA A 78 -3.91 -10.55 2.62
C ALA A 78 -4.01 -9.90 4.01
N ILE A 79 -2.96 -10.00 4.82
CA ILE A 79 -2.94 -9.38 6.16
C ILE A 79 -2.62 -7.88 6.13
N ARG A 80 -2.23 -7.33 4.97
CA ARG A 80 -1.84 -5.92 4.77
C ARG A 80 -2.88 -5.23 3.89
N THR A 81 -4.07 -4.97 4.45
CA THR A 81 -5.20 -4.33 3.75
C THR A 81 -4.85 -3.12 2.87
N PRO A 82 -3.94 -2.20 3.27
CA PRO A 82 -3.59 -1.06 2.43
C PRO A 82 -3.03 -1.44 1.05
N LEU A 83 -2.41 -2.61 0.90
CA LEU A 83 -1.94 -3.09 -0.40
C LEU A 83 -3.11 -3.45 -1.33
N LEU A 84 -4.17 -4.07 -0.77
CA LEU A 84 -5.35 -4.47 -1.53
C LEU A 84 -6.15 -3.23 -1.96
N ASP A 85 -6.27 -2.25 -1.08
CA ASP A 85 -6.93 -0.97 -1.39
C ASP A 85 -6.16 -0.20 -2.49
N ALA A 86 -4.82 -0.24 -2.47
CA ALA A 86 -3.98 0.38 -3.50
C ALA A 86 -4.17 -0.27 -4.89
N VAL A 87 -4.19 -1.60 -4.96
CA VAL A 87 -4.45 -2.34 -6.22
C VAL A 87 -5.85 -2.05 -6.75
N ALA A 88 -6.86 -2.04 -5.87
CA ALA A 88 -8.23 -1.72 -6.24
C ALA A 88 -8.35 -0.29 -6.81
N THR A 89 -7.60 0.67 -6.26
CA THR A 89 -7.61 2.06 -6.76
C THR A 89 -6.84 2.23 -8.07
N GLN A 90 -5.73 1.51 -8.26
CA GLN A 90 -4.97 1.53 -9.53
C GLN A 90 -5.82 1.06 -10.72
N ALA A 91 -6.67 0.05 -10.52
CA ALA A 91 -7.56 -0.48 -11.55
C ALA A 91 -8.66 0.50 -12.01
N VAL A 92 -8.91 1.59 -11.27
CA VAL A 92 -9.99 2.57 -11.52
C VAL A 92 -9.51 3.79 -12.32
N ALA A 93 -8.23 3.84 -12.72
CA ALA A 93 -7.68 4.97 -13.47
C ALA A 93 -7.93 4.88 -15.00
N ASP A 94 -9.18 4.88 -15.44
CA ASP A 94 -9.57 5.04 -16.85
C ASP A 94 -9.92 6.51 -17.19
N GLY A 95 -8.98 7.43 -16.95
CA GLY A 95 -9.02 8.76 -17.58
C GLY A 95 -9.60 9.89 -16.73
N GLY A 96 -8.91 10.26 -15.66
CA GLY A 96 -9.09 11.60 -15.09
C GLY A 96 -8.65 12.66 -16.09
N THR A 97 -9.60 13.41 -16.65
CA THR A 97 -9.29 14.68 -17.33
C THR A 97 -8.58 15.57 -16.32
N VAL A 98 -7.32 15.93 -16.60
CA VAL A 98 -6.68 17.06 -15.92
C VAL A 98 -7.51 18.29 -16.24
N VAL A 99 -8.41 18.66 -15.33
CA VAL A 99 -8.89 20.03 -15.28
C VAL A 99 -7.68 20.83 -14.85
N SER A 100 -7.00 21.42 -15.83
CA SER A 100 -6.01 22.44 -15.57
C SER A 100 -6.79 23.59 -14.96
N ASP A 101 -6.93 23.58 -13.64
CA ASP A 101 -7.62 24.64 -12.93
C ASP A 101 -6.78 25.89 -13.11
N GLY A 102 -7.27 26.75 -13.99
CA GLY A 102 -6.66 28.01 -14.32
C GLY A 102 -6.73 28.91 -13.09
N ASN A 103 -5.59 29.54 -12.80
CA ASN A 103 -5.53 30.78 -12.04
C ASN A 103 -5.79 30.65 -10.53
N THR A 104 -4.82 30.06 -9.81
CA THR A 104 -4.56 30.47 -8.43
C THR A 104 -4.06 31.90 -8.45
N ALA A 105 -4.99 32.85 -8.32
CA ALA A 105 -4.65 34.14 -7.75
C ALA A 105 -3.99 33.85 -6.39
N GLU A 106 -2.81 34.43 -6.17
CA GLU A 106 -2.12 34.40 -4.90
C GLU A 106 -3.01 35.06 -3.83
N SER A 107 -3.83 34.26 -3.16
CA SER A 107 -4.51 34.66 -1.95
C SER A 107 -3.55 34.42 -0.79
N ASP A 108 -3.00 35.52 -0.26
CA ASP A 108 -2.12 35.57 0.93
C ASP A 108 -2.82 35.14 2.24
N GLU A 109 -4.08 34.70 2.19
CA GLU A 109 -4.86 34.25 3.34
C GLU A 109 -4.82 32.72 3.48
N CYS A 110 -3.80 32.24 4.20
CA CYS A 110 -3.75 30.90 4.77
C CYS A 110 -4.79 30.82 5.91
N ASP A 111 -5.84 30.01 5.77
CA ASP A 111 -6.98 29.89 6.70
C ASP A 111 -6.62 29.08 7.96
N CYS A 112 -5.59 29.51 8.69
CA CYS A 112 -5.16 28.90 9.94
C CYS A 112 -6.10 29.23 11.11
N ALA A 113 -7.23 29.92 10.87
CA ALA A 113 -8.13 30.38 11.93
C ALA A 113 -8.75 29.21 12.72
N ASP A 114 -8.89 28.04 12.08
CA ASP A 114 -9.41 26.82 12.69
C ASP A 114 -8.38 26.04 13.52
N LEU A 115 -7.09 26.42 13.44
CA LEU A 115 -6.04 25.83 14.24
C LEU A 115 -5.91 26.62 15.55
N GLY A 116 -6.27 25.96 16.65
CA GLY A 116 -6.25 26.55 17.99
C GLY A 116 -4.91 27.20 18.36
N ASP A 117 -5.00 28.19 19.25
CA ASP A 117 -3.89 28.81 19.99
C ASP A 117 -2.74 29.38 19.14
N GLY A 118 -3.05 29.92 17.95
CA GLY A 118 -2.08 30.68 17.15
C GLY A 118 -1.00 29.82 16.48
N PHE A 119 -1.19 28.51 16.44
CA PHE A 119 -0.27 27.59 15.78
C PHE A 119 -0.48 27.62 14.25
N PRO A 120 0.58 27.76 13.43
CA PRO A 120 0.44 27.73 11.98
C PRO A 120 0.17 26.31 11.47
N CYS A 121 -0.52 26.18 10.33
CA CYS A 121 -0.61 24.89 9.64
C CYS A 121 0.79 24.45 9.15
N TRP A 122 0.95 23.15 8.91
CA TRP A 122 2.22 22.57 8.47
C TRP A 122 2.79 23.27 7.24
N GLU A 123 1.94 23.56 6.25
CA GLU A 123 2.35 24.22 5.01
C GLU A 123 2.85 25.65 5.25
N CYS A 124 2.23 26.40 6.16
CA CYS A 124 2.61 27.78 6.49
C CYS A 124 3.90 27.85 7.34
N TYR A 125 4.21 26.84 8.16
CA TYR A 125 5.55 26.69 8.78
C TYR A 125 6.62 26.26 7.77
N GLN A 126 6.32 25.25 6.96
CA GLN A 126 7.27 24.68 5.99
C GLN A 126 7.70 25.68 4.93
N THR A 127 6.78 26.56 4.49
CA THR A 127 7.06 27.61 3.49
C THR A 127 7.61 28.89 4.10
N GLY A 128 7.76 28.97 5.43
CA GLY A 128 8.26 30.16 6.13
C GLY A 128 7.28 31.33 6.19
N LYS A 129 6.00 31.11 5.85
CA LYS A 129 4.94 32.13 5.90
C LYS A 129 4.57 32.50 7.34
N ARG A 130 4.73 31.58 8.30
CA ARG A 130 4.47 31.80 9.74
C ARG A 130 5.46 31.01 10.62
N THR A 131 5.77 31.54 11.79
CA THR A 131 6.65 30.92 12.79
C THR A 131 5.84 30.26 13.91
N LEU A 132 6.46 29.29 14.60
CA LEU A 132 5.86 28.70 15.80
C LEU A 132 5.90 29.71 16.96
N PRO A 133 4.85 29.77 17.80
CA PRO A 133 4.92 30.48 19.08
C PRO A 133 5.98 29.82 20.00
N GLU A 134 6.59 30.61 20.90
CA GLU A 134 7.55 30.14 21.91
C GLU A 134 6.90 29.29 23.02
#